data_AF-A0A444R3Y3-F1
#
_entry.id   AF-A0A444R3Y3-F1
#
_cell.length_a   1.000
_cell.length_b   1.000
_cell.length_c   1.000
_cell.angle_alpha   90.00
_cell.angle_beta   90.00
_cell.angle_gamma   90.00
#
_symmetry.space_group_name_H-M   'P 1'
#
loop_
_entity.id
_entity.type
_entity.pdbx_description
1 polymer ?
#
loop_
_entity_poly.entity_id
_entity_poly.type
_entity_poly.pdbx_seq_one_letter_code
_entity_poly.pdbx_strand_id
1 'polypeptide(L)'
;GNIYASGNLTAGTIKSNGTIESTGRIKAGEYLHLNGQATLNAKCTPNGLVGRDSTGRVLSCVSGKWQTASGDGLKGIFITITDQTSGYKCVIPNSDTGACACPGSMYDSRYGFLSGTLIAEYDERRCSGSKNEHCYSNFRRLYACK
;
A
#
# COMPACT_ATOMS: atom_id res chain seq x y z
N GLY A 1 -25.84 -4.65 34.46
CA GLY A 1 -26.25 -3.39 35.10
C GLY A 1 -25.46 -2.25 34.50
N ASN A 2 -25.97 -1.03 34.60
CA ASN A 2 -25.31 0.15 34.03
C ASN A 2 -24.37 0.77 35.08
N ILE A 3 -23.26 1.37 34.61
CA ILE A 3 -22.35 2.16 35.44
C ILE A 3 -22.39 3.58 34.89
N TYR A 4 -22.66 4.56 35.76
CA TYR A 4 -22.61 5.98 35.43
C TYR A 4 -21.58 6.67 36.32
N ALA A 5 -20.67 7.43 35.72
CA ALA A 5 -19.69 8.24 36.42
C ALA A 5 -19.70 9.65 35.85
N SER A 6 -19.73 10.67 36.71
CA SER A 6 -19.69 12.09 36.32
C SER A 6 -18.27 12.63 36.18
N GLY A 7 -17.25 11.83 36.53
CA GLY A 7 -15.84 12.18 36.48
C GLY A 7 -15.00 11.13 35.76
N ASN A 8 -13.74 11.00 36.17
CA ASN A 8 -12.80 10.08 35.54
C ASN A 8 -13.13 8.61 35.87
N LEU A 9 -13.00 7.75 34.86
CA LEU A 9 -12.94 6.30 35.03
C LEU A 9 -11.49 5.85 34.89
N THR A 10 -10.88 5.37 35.97
CA THR A 10 -9.54 4.77 35.96
C THR A 10 -9.67 3.28 36.18
N ALA A 11 -9.17 2.47 35.25
CA ALA A 11 -9.22 1.02 35.31
C ALA A 11 -7.95 0.42 34.69
N GLY A 12 -7.55 -0.77 35.15
CA GLY A 12 -6.43 -1.49 34.53
C GLY A 12 -6.79 -2.03 33.13
N THR A 13 -8.01 -2.51 32.93
CA THR A 13 -8.49 -3.00 31.63
C THR A 13 -9.95 -2.62 31.43
N ILE A 14 -10.27 -2.12 30.24
CA ILE A 14 -11.64 -1.83 29.81
C ILE A 14 -11.95 -2.77 28.65
N LYS A 15 -12.89 -3.70 28.85
CA LYS A 15 -13.39 -4.60 27.82
C LYS A 15 -14.87 -4.32 27.58
N SER A 16 -15.20 -3.90 26.36
CA SER A 16 -16.59 -3.80 25.90
C SER A 16 -16.89 -4.99 24.98
N ASN A 17 -18.06 -5.60 25.17
CA ASN A 17 -18.59 -6.59 24.21
C ASN A 17 -19.38 -5.91 23.06
N GLY A 18 -19.48 -4.57 23.09
CA GLY A 18 -20.11 -3.76 22.05
C GLY A 18 -19.18 -2.62 21.62
N THR A 19 -19.75 -1.43 21.46
CA THR A 19 -19.01 -0.24 21.00
C THR A 19 -18.34 0.49 22.17
N ILE A 20 -17.22 1.14 21.89
CA ILE A 20 -16.65 2.21 22.71
C ILE A 20 -16.79 3.49 21.89
N GLU A 21 -17.58 4.45 22.38
CA GLU A 21 -17.80 5.74 21.73
C GLU A 21 -17.17 6.85 22.58
N SER A 22 -16.48 7.79 21.94
CA SER A 22 -15.93 8.98 22.58
C SER A 22 -16.37 10.21 21.80
N THR A 23 -16.91 11.21 22.49
CA THR A 23 -17.18 12.54 21.90
C THR A 23 -15.89 13.31 21.61
N GLY A 24 -14.79 12.91 22.25
CA GLY A 24 -13.46 13.49 22.05
C GLY A 24 -12.51 12.55 21.33
N ARG A 25 -11.21 12.71 21.61
CA ARG A 25 -10.15 11.87 21.01
C ARG A 25 -9.92 10.62 21.86
N ILE A 26 -9.76 9.48 21.20
CA ILE A 26 -9.16 8.29 21.80
C ILE A 26 -7.65 8.41 21.64
N LYS A 27 -6.90 8.37 22.75
CA LYS A 27 -5.43 8.39 22.77
C LYS A 27 -4.91 7.09 23.36
N ALA A 28 -4.06 6.38 22.63
CA ALA A 28 -3.33 5.21 23.11
C ALA A 28 -1.89 5.61 23.47
N GLY A 29 -1.30 4.91 24.45
CA GLY A 29 0.11 5.11 24.82
C GLY A 29 1.09 4.50 23.81
N GLU A 30 0.68 3.42 23.15
CA GLU A 30 1.47 2.69 22.16
C GLU A 30 0.76 2.67 20.80
N TYR A 31 -0.06 1.64 20.55
CA TYR A 31 -0.68 1.39 19.25
C TYR A 31 -2.15 1.01 19.37
N LEU A 32 -2.93 1.28 18.33
CA LEU A 32 -4.27 0.74 18.15
C LEU A 32 -4.19 -0.54 17.34
N HIS A 33 -4.58 -1.67 17.94
CA HIS A 33 -4.71 -2.93 17.22
C HIS A 33 -6.16 -3.16 16.82
N LEU A 34 -6.43 -3.17 15.51
CA LEU A 34 -7.75 -3.42 14.95
C LEU A 34 -7.89 -4.91 14.60
N ASN A 35 -8.65 -5.66 15.38
CA ASN A 35 -8.81 -7.10 15.16
C ASN A 35 -9.53 -7.43 13.84
N GLY A 36 -10.50 -6.59 13.46
CA GLY A 36 -11.20 -6.73 12.18
C GLY A 36 -10.24 -6.55 11.00
N GLN A 37 -10.32 -7.46 10.04
CA GLN A 37 -9.61 -7.36 8.77
C GLN A 37 -10.59 -6.95 7.66
N ALA A 38 -10.13 -6.04 6.80
CA ALA A 38 -10.85 -5.55 5.65
C ALA A 38 -10.16 -6.00 4.37
N THR A 39 -10.95 -6.32 3.35
CA THR A 39 -10.43 -6.66 2.01
C THR A 39 -10.41 -5.40 1.17
N LEU A 40 -9.29 -5.11 0.51
CA LEU A 40 -9.16 -3.99 -0.42
C LEU A 40 -10.27 -4.04 -1.49
N ASN A 41 -10.84 -2.89 -1.83
CA ASN A 41 -11.96 -2.70 -2.77
C ASN A 41 -13.31 -3.32 -2.35
N ALA A 42 -13.38 -4.06 -1.24
CA ALA A 42 -14.65 -4.57 -0.73
C ALA A 42 -15.54 -3.43 -0.20
N LYS A 43 -16.85 -3.66 -0.20
CA LYS A 43 -17.84 -2.70 0.29
C LYS A 43 -17.61 -2.41 1.77
N CYS A 44 -17.71 -1.14 2.14
CA CYS A 44 -17.64 -0.68 3.53
C CYS A 44 -18.67 0.42 3.79
N THR A 45 -19.05 0.58 5.05
CA THR A 45 -19.92 1.65 5.52
C THR A 45 -19.74 1.82 7.03
N PRO A 46 -19.82 3.05 7.56
CA PRO A 46 -19.87 4.33 6.83
C PRO A 46 -18.52 4.70 6.21
N ASN A 47 -18.52 5.72 5.34
CA ASN A 47 -17.27 6.38 4.94
C ASN A 47 -16.55 6.93 6.18
N GLY A 48 -15.23 6.88 6.19
CA GLY A 48 -14.38 7.36 7.29
C GLY A 48 -13.93 6.29 8.29
N LEU A 49 -14.41 5.04 8.17
CA LEU A 49 -13.84 3.94 8.96
C LEU A 49 -12.36 3.74 8.63
N VAL A 50 -11.55 3.49 9.65
CA VAL A 50 -10.14 3.10 9.51
C VAL A 50 -10.00 1.64 9.92
N GLY A 51 -9.31 0.86 9.11
CA GLY A 51 -9.13 -0.58 9.28
C GLY A 51 -7.76 -1.05 8.83
N ARG A 52 -7.57 -2.36 8.75
CA ARG A 52 -6.38 -2.96 8.14
C ARG A 52 -6.72 -4.19 7.31
N ASP A 53 -5.87 -4.55 6.37
CA ASP A 53 -5.93 -5.86 5.70
C ASP A 53 -5.24 -6.97 6.52
N SER A 54 -5.24 -8.20 5.99
CA SER A 54 -4.62 -9.37 6.62
C SER A 54 -3.09 -9.28 6.73
N THR A 55 -2.44 -8.37 5.99
CA THR A 55 -1.00 -8.13 6.05
C THR A 55 -0.63 -7.00 7.01
N GLY A 56 -1.63 -6.30 7.56
CA GLY A 56 -1.45 -5.16 8.46
C GLY A 56 -1.42 -3.80 7.75
N ARG A 57 -1.71 -3.73 6.44
CA ARG A 57 -1.78 -2.47 5.70
C ARG A 57 -2.99 -1.66 6.15
N VAL A 58 -2.81 -0.37 6.43
CA VAL A 58 -3.90 0.52 6.85
C VAL A 58 -4.83 0.81 5.68
N LEU A 59 -6.14 0.62 5.90
CA LEU A 59 -7.20 0.93 4.96
C LEU A 59 -8.13 2.01 5.53
N SER A 60 -8.77 2.77 4.64
CA SER A 60 -9.83 3.72 4.95
C SER A 60 -11.06 3.43 4.09
N CYS A 61 -12.25 3.55 4.66
CA CYS A 61 -13.50 3.44 3.93
C CYS A 61 -13.79 4.77 3.22
N VAL A 62 -13.64 4.80 1.90
CA VAL A 62 -13.86 6.00 1.07
C VAL A 62 -14.78 5.64 -0.08
N SER A 63 -15.84 6.43 -0.27
CA SER A 63 -16.86 6.22 -1.30
C SER A 63 -17.44 4.79 -1.29
N GLY A 64 -17.67 4.24 -0.09
CA GLY A 64 -18.28 2.94 0.12
C GLY A 64 -17.37 1.74 -0.13
N LYS A 65 -16.06 1.95 -0.30
CA LYS A 65 -15.07 0.87 -0.49
C LYS A 65 -13.84 1.04 0.39
N TRP A 66 -13.28 -0.07 0.84
CA TRP A 66 -11.99 -0.08 1.53
C TRP A 66 -10.88 0.27 0.54
N GLN A 67 -10.13 1.32 0.83
CA GLN A 67 -9.02 1.81 0.01
C GLN A 67 -7.76 1.91 0.86
N THR A 68 -6.58 1.86 0.25
CA THR A 68 -5.32 2.09 0.97
C THR A 68 -5.32 3.48 1.59
N ALA A 69 -4.97 3.59 2.87
CA ALA A 69 -4.93 4.88 3.56
C ALA A 69 -3.76 5.78 3.15
N SER A 70 -2.75 5.23 2.45
CA SER A 70 -1.69 6.03 1.81
C SER A 70 -2.32 6.87 0.70
N GLY A 71 -2.51 8.15 0.98
CA GLY A 71 -3.21 9.10 0.11
C GLY A 71 -2.64 9.15 -1.31
N ASP A 72 -3.54 9.29 -2.28
CA ASP A 72 -3.37 9.72 -3.68
C ASP A 72 -2.12 9.26 -4.45
N GLY A 73 -1.42 8.23 -3.99
CA GLY A 73 -0.35 7.57 -4.74
C GLY A 73 -0.96 6.97 -5.99
N LEU A 74 -0.45 7.38 -7.15
CA LEU A 74 -0.95 7.03 -8.48
C LEU A 74 -1.32 5.53 -8.55
N LYS A 75 -2.62 5.24 -8.47
CA LYS A 75 -3.16 3.89 -8.55
C LYS A 75 -2.85 3.28 -9.91
N GLY A 76 -2.55 2.00 -9.93
CA GLY A 76 -2.17 1.31 -11.16
C GLY A 76 -0.80 1.71 -11.72
N ILE A 77 -0.04 2.62 -11.10
CA ILE A 77 1.30 3.00 -11.59
C ILE A 77 2.37 2.22 -10.84
N PHE A 78 3.34 1.65 -11.57
CA PHE A 78 4.53 1.08 -10.96
C PHE A 78 5.79 1.39 -11.78
N ILE A 79 6.94 1.38 -11.12
CA ILE A 79 8.25 1.62 -11.74
C ILE A 79 9.17 0.44 -11.50
N THR A 80 9.75 -0.06 -12.58
CA THR A 80 10.79 -1.10 -12.54
C THR A 80 12.11 -0.54 -13.04
N ILE A 81 13.21 -1.12 -12.58
CA ILE A 81 14.54 -0.94 -13.16
C ILE A 81 15.02 -2.29 -13.68
N THR A 82 15.69 -2.30 -14.83
CA THR A 82 16.48 -3.43 -15.30
C THR A 82 17.88 -2.95 -15.57
N ASP A 83 18.84 -3.43 -14.80
CA ASP A 83 20.27 -3.20 -15.04
C ASP A 83 20.94 -4.50 -15.52
N GLN A 84 22.17 -4.38 -16.03
CA GLN A 84 22.94 -5.52 -16.53
C GLN A 84 23.59 -6.36 -15.42
N THR A 85 23.55 -5.90 -14.15
CA THR A 85 24.32 -6.47 -13.03
C THR A 85 23.43 -7.20 -12.02
N SER A 86 22.35 -6.55 -11.61
CA SER A 86 21.34 -6.94 -10.63
C SER A 86 20.07 -7.49 -11.27
N GLY A 87 19.83 -7.22 -12.56
CA GLY A 87 18.65 -7.66 -13.29
C GLY A 87 17.40 -6.83 -12.96
N TYR A 88 16.23 -7.48 -12.91
CA TYR A 88 14.95 -6.82 -12.65
C TYR A 88 14.79 -6.41 -11.19
N LYS A 89 14.37 -5.16 -10.96
CA LYS A 89 14.05 -4.62 -9.64
C LYS A 89 12.76 -3.80 -9.66
N CYS A 90 11.86 -4.08 -8.72
CA CYS A 90 10.73 -3.20 -8.44
C CYS A 90 11.18 -2.05 -7.53
N VAL A 91 11.07 -0.80 -7.99
CA VAL A 91 11.51 0.38 -7.22
C VAL A 91 10.35 1.23 -6.72
N ILE A 92 9.24 1.26 -7.44
CA ILE A 92 7.98 1.86 -6.97
C ILE A 92 6.88 0.86 -7.25
N PRO A 93 6.37 0.14 -6.22
CA PRO A 93 5.27 -0.78 -6.41
C PRO A 93 3.97 -0.04 -6.68
N ASN A 94 3.06 -0.69 -7.41
CA ASN A 94 1.68 -0.25 -7.55
C ASN A 94 1.03 -0.25 -6.17
N SER A 95 0.43 0.89 -5.79
CA SER A 95 -0.25 1.06 -4.51
C SER A 95 -1.42 0.08 -4.32
N ASP A 96 -2.04 -0.38 -5.41
CA ASP A 96 -3.14 -1.35 -5.38
C ASP A 96 -2.70 -2.79 -5.07
N THR A 97 -1.46 -3.16 -5.41
CA THR A 97 -0.98 -4.56 -5.28
C THR A 97 0.17 -4.71 -4.30
N GLY A 98 0.86 -3.63 -3.94
CA GLY A 98 2.10 -3.70 -3.17
C GLY A 98 3.29 -4.29 -3.94
N ALA A 99 3.14 -4.52 -5.26
CA ALA A 99 4.16 -5.07 -6.15
C ALA A 99 4.23 -4.27 -7.47
N CYS A 100 5.27 -4.49 -8.28
CA CYS A 100 5.35 -3.91 -9.63
C CYS A 100 4.49 -4.71 -10.62
N ALA A 101 3.18 -4.69 -10.36
CA ALA A 101 2.21 -5.58 -10.96
C ALA A 101 0.82 -4.93 -10.94
N CYS A 102 -0.01 -5.25 -11.94
CA CYS A 102 -1.40 -4.84 -11.96
C CYS A 102 -2.29 -5.80 -11.17
N PRO A 103 -3.43 -5.35 -10.63
CA PRO A 103 -4.38 -6.24 -9.97
C PRO A 103 -4.75 -7.41 -10.88
N GLY A 104 -4.66 -8.64 -10.38
CA GLY A 104 -4.97 -9.86 -11.15
C GLY A 104 -3.86 -10.37 -12.08
N SER A 105 -2.68 -9.73 -12.13
CA SER A 105 -1.56 -10.27 -12.88
C SER A 105 -0.95 -11.51 -12.22
N MET A 106 -0.81 -12.60 -12.98
CA MET A 106 -0.06 -13.80 -12.61
C MET A 106 1.35 -13.73 -13.20
N TYR A 107 2.33 -14.33 -12.53
CA TYR A 107 3.71 -14.42 -13.03
C TYR A 107 3.76 -15.23 -14.32
N ASP A 108 4.14 -14.60 -15.45
CA ASP A 108 4.42 -15.28 -16.71
C ASP A 108 5.93 -15.23 -17.00
N SER A 109 6.54 -16.35 -17.38
CA SER A 109 7.99 -16.43 -17.60
C SER A 109 8.47 -15.79 -18.91
N ARG A 110 7.57 -15.51 -19.86
CA ARG A 110 7.84 -14.82 -21.13
C ARG A 110 7.64 -13.30 -21.02
N TYR A 111 6.74 -12.85 -20.14
CA TYR A 111 6.35 -11.44 -20.02
C TYR A 111 6.59 -10.82 -18.62
N GLY A 112 6.97 -11.59 -17.61
CA GLY A 112 6.96 -11.15 -16.21
C GLY A 112 5.55 -10.86 -15.69
N PHE A 113 5.43 -10.08 -14.60
CA PHE A 113 4.13 -9.62 -14.05
C PHE A 113 3.48 -8.47 -14.85
N LEU A 114 3.75 -8.34 -16.15
CA LEU A 114 3.42 -7.13 -16.91
C LEU A 114 2.04 -7.23 -17.57
N SER A 115 0.99 -6.96 -16.80
CA SER A 115 -0.31 -6.54 -17.34
C SER A 115 -0.46 -5.00 -17.41
N GLY A 116 0.65 -4.26 -17.30
CA GLY A 116 0.68 -2.80 -17.39
C GLY A 116 1.14 -2.31 -18.77
N THR A 117 0.58 -1.20 -19.22
CA THR A 117 1.04 -0.44 -20.39
C THR A 117 2.33 0.30 -20.03
N LEU A 118 3.39 0.12 -20.82
CA LEU A 118 4.61 0.93 -20.70
C LEU A 118 4.30 2.37 -21.12
N ILE A 119 4.46 3.31 -20.19
CA ILE A 119 4.19 4.74 -20.41
C ILE A 119 5.47 5.47 -20.80
N ALA A 120 6.58 5.16 -20.12
CA ALA A 120 7.87 5.78 -20.39
C ALA A 120 9.01 4.81 -20.08
N GLU A 121 10.07 4.91 -20.88
CA GLU A 121 11.35 4.24 -20.65
C GLU A 121 12.46 5.29 -20.67
N TYR A 122 13.38 5.18 -19.73
CA TYR A 122 14.58 6.01 -19.65
C TYR A 122 15.81 5.11 -19.54
N ASP A 123 16.79 5.33 -20.42
CA ASP A 123 18.08 4.64 -20.40
C ASP A 123 19.14 5.50 -19.69
N GLU A 124 19.53 5.08 -18.48
CA GLU A 124 20.68 5.63 -17.76
C GLU A 124 21.98 4.95 -18.20
N ARG A 125 22.40 5.19 -19.44
CA ARG A 125 23.65 4.64 -19.96
C ARG A 125 24.85 5.24 -19.24
N ARG A 126 25.67 4.38 -18.63
CA ARG A 126 26.94 4.76 -17.99
C ARG A 126 28.08 4.07 -18.71
N CYS A 127 29.11 4.85 -19.03
CA CYS A 127 30.34 4.34 -19.62
C CYS A 127 31.52 4.62 -18.70
N SER A 128 32.49 3.71 -18.67
CA SER A 128 33.74 3.85 -17.92
C SER A 128 34.94 3.44 -18.78
N GLY A 129 36.14 3.72 -18.25
CA GLY A 129 37.42 3.58 -18.97
C GLY A 129 37.85 4.89 -19.64
N SER A 130 39.15 5.01 -19.94
CA SER A 130 39.76 6.22 -20.52
C SER A 130 39.20 6.61 -21.89
N LYS A 131 38.52 5.68 -22.57
CA LYS A 131 37.85 5.86 -23.86
C LYS A 131 36.35 5.55 -23.85
N ASN A 132 35.72 5.44 -22.67
CA ASN A 132 34.32 4.99 -22.54
C ASN A 132 34.04 3.61 -23.17
N GLU A 133 35.01 2.70 -23.12
CA GLU A 133 34.91 1.38 -23.76
C GLU A 133 34.00 0.41 -23.00
N HIS A 134 33.72 0.67 -21.72
CA HIS A 134 32.85 -0.16 -20.89
C HIS A 134 31.54 0.56 -20.62
N CYS A 135 30.54 0.36 -21.49
CA CYS A 135 29.21 0.94 -21.33
C CYS A 135 28.18 -0.09 -20.87
N TYR A 136 27.36 0.27 -19.90
CA TYR A 136 26.17 -0.48 -19.50
C TYR A 136 24.95 0.45 -19.43
N SER A 137 23.80 -0.11 -19.77
CA SER A 137 22.50 0.60 -19.75
C SER A 137 21.66 0.13 -18.57
N ASN A 138 20.99 1.08 -17.92
CA ASN A 138 20.02 0.82 -16.86
C ASN A 138 18.67 1.38 -17.30
N PHE A 139 17.73 0.49 -17.59
CA PHE A 139 16.41 0.89 -18.08
C PHE A 139 15.47 1.10 -16.91
N ARG A 140 15.01 2.33 -16.72
CA ARG A 140 13.93 2.67 -15.80
C ARG A 140 12.62 2.79 -16.57
N ARG A 141 11.63 1.98 -16.20
CA ARG A 141 10.34 1.87 -16.91
C ARG A 141 9.19 2.24 -16.00
N LEU A 142 8.35 3.15 -16.46
CA LEU A 142 7.09 3.55 -15.84
C LEU A 142 5.94 2.80 -16.53
N TYR A 143 5.14 2.10 -15.75
CA TYR A 143 3.98 1.37 -16.24
C TYR A 143 2.69 1.91 -15.64
N ALA A 144 1.59 1.78 -16.38
CA ALA A 144 0.24 2.02 -15.92
C ALA A 144 -0.66 0.81 -16.19
N CYS A 145 -1.42 0.39 -15.19
CA CYS A 145 -2.47 -0.60 -15.36
C CYS A 145 -3.61 -0.06 -16.21
N LYS A 146 -4.23 -0.95 -16.98
CA LYS A 146 -5.50 -0.66 -17.67
C LYS A 146 -6.65 -0.59 -16.68
#